data_AF-A0A839S4L6-F1
#
_entry.id   AF-A0A839S4L6-F1
#
_cell.length_a   1.000
_cell.length_b   1.000
_cell.length_c   1.000
_cell.angle_alpha   90.00
_cell.angle_beta   90.00
_cell.angle_gamma   90.00
#
_symmetry.space_group_name_H-M   'P 1'
#
loop_
_entity.id
_entity.type
_entity.pdbx_description
1 polymer ?
#
loop_
_entity_poly.entity_id
_entity_poly.type
_entity_poly.pdbx_seq_one_letter_code
_entity_poly.pdbx_strand_id
1 'polypeptide(L)'
;MTDSSDTPGRADRSGDNADAAPDDATPADAPVGSPVGGTSPADDSEVSSAATPAPGTTDTGAPPRKVLIAAVALAVALVAGVGAVGLFGRSAGSDAGNDSQAGGDVGPLPLVSIPAPEAGSDACRGMLEAVPEELTSSGEQLERRELAEPVPPAAAAWGRDNPVVLRCGLDRPPELTRTSSLRQINGVQWLHVPDESSPSATWYVVDRPVYLALTVPEGTGTGPLQRISDLAGKHMKQVSPF
;
A
#
# COMPACT_ATOMS: atom_id res chain seq x y z
N MET A 1 57.39 21.01 -53.12
CA MET A 1 56.79 22.13 -52.36
C MET A 1 56.25 21.53 -51.08
N THR A 2 57.06 21.65 -50.03
CA THR A 2 56.85 21.16 -48.66
C THR A 2 56.77 22.38 -47.77
N ASP A 3 55.78 22.44 -46.89
CA ASP A 3 55.71 23.33 -45.71
C ASP A 3 54.69 22.64 -44.77
N SER A 4 55.05 21.93 -43.69
CA SER A 4 55.77 22.24 -42.44
C SER A 4 55.06 23.20 -41.48
N SER A 5 54.74 22.64 -40.30
CA SER A 5 54.52 23.27 -38.98
C SER A 5 53.08 23.69 -38.63
N ASP A 6 52.44 23.03 -37.66
CA ASP A 6 52.51 23.43 -36.24
C ASP A 6 51.75 22.42 -35.33
N THR A 7 52.30 22.14 -34.14
CA THR A 7 51.84 21.18 -33.11
C THR A 7 51.94 21.86 -31.73
N PRO A 8 51.52 21.26 -30.61
CA PRO A 8 50.23 21.34 -29.91
C PRO A 8 50.28 22.08 -28.55
N GLY A 9 49.13 22.27 -27.89
CA GLY A 9 49.04 22.77 -26.50
C GLY A 9 48.24 21.83 -25.60
N ARG A 10 48.93 20.88 -24.95
CA ARG A 10 48.45 20.04 -23.83
C ARG A 10 48.93 20.70 -22.53
N ALA A 11 48.03 20.95 -21.59
CA ALA A 11 48.40 21.35 -20.23
C ALA A 11 47.81 20.33 -19.25
N ASP A 12 48.72 19.55 -18.66
CA ASP A 12 48.52 18.72 -17.49
C ASP A 12 48.23 19.56 -16.25
N ARG A 13 47.41 19.03 -15.33
CA ARG A 13 47.57 19.28 -13.89
C ARG A 13 47.18 18.02 -13.11
N SER A 14 48.21 17.20 -12.89
CA SER A 14 48.31 16.30 -11.74
C SER A 14 48.29 17.10 -10.45
N GLY A 15 47.60 16.57 -9.45
CA GLY A 15 47.55 17.06 -8.08
C GLY A 15 47.22 15.90 -7.16
N ASP A 16 48.22 15.04 -6.97
CA ASP A 16 48.34 14.09 -5.87
C ASP A 16 48.07 14.78 -4.53
N ASN A 17 47.27 14.13 -3.68
CA ASN A 17 47.41 14.22 -2.23
C ASN A 17 46.98 12.87 -1.64
N ALA A 18 47.96 12.00 -1.47
CA ALA A 18 47.93 10.96 -0.45
C ALA A 18 48.59 11.54 0.81
N ASP A 19 47.98 11.36 1.98
CA ASP A 19 48.70 10.87 3.16
C ASP A 19 47.77 10.66 4.37
N ALA A 20 48.14 9.62 5.12
CA ALA A 20 47.87 9.34 6.55
C ALA A 20 46.49 8.80 6.99
N ALA A 21 46.40 7.46 7.06
CA ALA A 21 45.88 6.76 8.25
C ALA A 21 47.04 6.63 9.28
N PRO A 22 46.81 6.43 10.60
CA PRO A 22 46.43 5.08 11.08
C PRO A 22 45.60 4.98 12.40
N ASP A 23 45.07 3.77 12.59
CA ASP A 23 44.86 2.96 13.81
C ASP A 23 43.89 3.31 14.96
N ASP A 24 43.35 2.20 15.51
CA ASP A 24 42.74 1.93 16.82
C ASP A 24 41.26 2.34 17.05
N ALA A 25 40.36 1.53 17.61
CA ALA A 25 40.49 0.23 18.29
C ALA A 25 39.13 -0.50 18.30
N THR A 26 39.19 -1.82 18.12
CA THR A 26 38.18 -2.80 18.51
C THR A 26 38.07 -2.89 20.03
N PRO A 27 36.88 -3.20 20.57
CA PRO A 27 36.86 -4.09 21.73
C PRO A 27 35.91 -5.28 21.51
N ALA A 28 36.49 -6.47 21.53
CA ALA A 28 35.86 -7.68 22.03
C ALA A 28 36.37 -7.90 23.45
N ASP A 29 35.48 -8.16 24.42
CA ASP A 29 35.39 -9.43 25.15
C ASP A 29 34.43 -9.34 26.35
N ALA A 30 33.82 -10.49 26.67
CA ALA A 30 32.87 -10.78 27.74
C ALA A 30 33.60 -10.81 29.14
N PRO A 31 33.12 -11.40 30.28
CA PRO A 31 31.94 -12.25 30.54
C PRO A 31 31.27 -12.09 31.96
N VAL A 32 30.39 -13.05 32.28
CA VAL A 32 30.03 -13.59 33.63
C VAL A 32 28.82 -13.00 34.38
N GLY A 33 27.86 -13.89 34.70
CA GLY A 33 27.22 -13.91 36.02
C GLY A 33 25.72 -14.18 36.11
N SER A 34 25.27 -15.42 35.92
CA SER A 34 24.05 -15.97 36.59
C SER A 34 24.31 -16.06 38.12
N PRO A 35 23.34 -16.23 39.06
CA PRO A 35 22.30 -17.27 39.04
C PRO A 35 20.98 -16.96 39.81
N VAL A 36 20.18 -18.02 39.99
CA VAL A 36 19.07 -18.26 40.94
C VAL A 36 17.70 -17.71 40.54
N GLY A 37 16.60 -18.42 40.68
CA GLY A 37 16.34 -19.75 41.23
C GLY A 37 14.81 -19.93 41.26
N GLY A 38 14.33 -21.18 41.19
CA GLY A 38 12.90 -21.44 41.42
C GLY A 38 12.29 -22.56 40.60
N THR A 39 12.89 -23.75 40.64
CA THR A 39 12.14 -25.00 40.51
C THR A 39 11.30 -25.18 41.77
N SER A 40 10.01 -25.46 41.63
CA SER A 40 9.27 -26.26 42.61
C SER A 40 7.97 -26.82 42.03
N PRO A 41 7.50 -27.94 42.62
CA PRO A 41 7.09 -29.11 41.89
C PRO A 41 5.60 -29.44 42.10
N ALA A 42 5.23 -30.60 41.57
CA ALA A 42 4.02 -31.35 41.89
C ALA A 42 3.57 -31.24 43.35
N ASP A 43 2.26 -31.08 43.52
CA ASP A 43 1.55 -31.64 44.66
C ASP A 43 0.52 -32.63 44.11
N ASP A 44 0.88 -33.90 44.23
CA ASP A 44 -0.03 -35.02 44.32
C ASP A 44 -0.88 -34.84 45.58
N SER A 45 -2.20 -34.81 45.43
CA SER A 45 -3.11 -35.08 46.55
C SER A 45 -4.28 -35.96 46.08
N GLU A 46 -4.08 -37.24 46.36
CA GLU A 46 -5.06 -38.21 46.83
C GLU A 46 -6.23 -38.64 45.93
N VAL A 47 -6.00 -39.81 45.33
CA VAL A 47 -6.98 -40.91 45.36
C VAL A 47 -7.61 -41.03 46.74
N SER A 48 -8.93 -40.85 46.82
CA SER A 48 -9.75 -41.42 47.88
C SER A 48 -10.70 -42.43 47.26
N SER A 49 -10.48 -43.68 47.65
CA SER A 49 -11.20 -44.86 47.24
C SER A 49 -12.66 -44.86 47.73
N ALA A 50 -13.50 -45.44 46.88
CA ALA A 50 -14.63 -46.29 47.21
C ALA A 50 -15.84 -45.66 47.95
N ALA A 51 -16.91 -45.49 47.18
CA ALA A 51 -18.22 -46.00 47.59
C ALA A 51 -19.06 -46.31 46.34
N THR A 52 -19.21 -47.60 46.05
CA THR A 52 -20.34 -48.12 45.26
C THR A 52 -21.63 -47.81 46.01
N PRO A 53 -22.65 -47.29 45.32
CA PRO A 53 -23.99 -47.81 45.52
C PRO A 53 -24.57 -48.42 44.24
N ALA A 54 -25.35 -49.47 44.50
CA ALA A 54 -26.12 -50.35 43.63
C ALA A 54 -26.86 -49.68 42.45
N PRO A 55 -27.22 -50.46 41.41
CA PRO A 55 -27.86 -49.96 40.20
C PRO A 55 -29.17 -49.23 40.50
N GLY A 56 -29.23 -47.96 40.12
CA GLY A 56 -30.49 -47.26 39.90
C GLY A 56 -31.25 -47.99 38.82
N THR A 57 -32.38 -48.57 39.21
CA THR A 57 -33.33 -49.32 38.39
C THR A 57 -33.43 -48.76 36.97
N THR A 58 -33.10 -49.57 35.96
CA THR A 58 -33.61 -49.40 34.61
C THR A 58 -35.12 -49.56 34.67
N ASP A 59 -35.83 -48.43 34.87
CA ASP A 59 -37.25 -48.38 34.57
C ASP A 59 -37.39 -48.60 33.06
N THR A 60 -37.90 -49.77 32.72
CA THR A 60 -38.15 -50.24 31.37
C THR A 60 -39.39 -49.54 30.85
N GLY A 61 -39.22 -48.27 30.48
CA GLY A 61 -40.15 -47.56 29.61
C GLY A 61 -39.61 -47.62 28.19
N ALA A 62 -39.77 -48.75 27.49
CA ALA A 62 -39.49 -48.79 26.06
C ALA A 62 -40.29 -47.66 25.38
N PRO A 63 -39.65 -46.65 24.77
CA PRO A 63 -40.40 -45.58 24.11
C PRO A 63 -41.23 -46.23 23.00
N PRO A 64 -42.53 -45.89 22.88
CA PRO A 64 -43.40 -46.54 21.91
C PRO A 64 -42.75 -46.45 20.53
N ARG A 65 -42.70 -47.55 19.78
CA ARG A 65 -41.96 -47.63 18.50
C ARG A 65 -42.25 -46.45 17.56
N LYS A 66 -43.44 -45.86 17.66
CA LYS A 66 -43.87 -44.65 16.94
C LYS A 66 -42.98 -43.42 17.24
N VAL A 67 -42.49 -43.23 18.46
CA VAL A 67 -41.63 -42.12 18.87
C VAL A 67 -40.20 -42.30 18.36
N LEU A 68 -39.67 -43.54 18.37
CA LEU A 68 -38.37 -43.83 17.75
C LEU A 68 -38.41 -43.65 16.23
N ILE A 69 -39.48 -44.10 15.57
CA ILE A 69 -39.67 -43.90 14.12
C ILE A 69 -39.79 -42.40 13.79
N ALA A 70 -40.52 -41.63 14.59
CA ALA A 70 -40.64 -40.18 14.40
C ALA A 70 -39.29 -39.45 14.59
N ALA A 71 -38.51 -39.81 15.61
CA ALA A 71 -37.21 -39.20 15.86
C ALA A 71 -36.20 -39.51 14.73
N VAL A 72 -36.17 -40.76 14.24
CA VAL A 72 -35.29 -41.15 13.13
C VAL A 72 -35.73 -40.47 11.83
N ALA A 73 -37.04 -40.39 11.54
CA ALA A 73 -37.55 -39.71 10.36
C ALA A 73 -37.20 -38.21 10.35
N LEU A 74 -37.29 -37.54 11.51
CA LEU A 74 -36.92 -36.13 11.65
C LEU A 74 -35.43 -35.91 11.44
N ALA A 75 -34.57 -36.78 11.99
CA ALA A 75 -33.12 -36.69 11.80
C ALA A 75 -32.72 -36.88 10.32
N VAL A 76 -33.33 -37.85 9.64
CA VAL A 76 -33.08 -38.08 8.20
C VAL A 76 -33.59 -36.92 7.34
N ALA A 77 -34.76 -36.36 7.67
CA ALA A 77 -35.32 -35.21 6.96
C ALA A 77 -34.45 -33.94 7.10
N LEU A 78 -33.88 -33.69 8.27
CA LEU A 78 -32.94 -32.57 8.48
C LEU A 78 -31.66 -32.72 7.66
N VAL A 79 -31.06 -33.92 7.62
CA VAL A 79 -29.85 -34.19 6.83
C VAL A 79 -30.13 -34.04 5.33
N ALA A 80 -31.27 -34.53 4.83
CA ALA A 80 -31.67 -34.39 3.44
C ALA A 80 -31.99 -32.93 3.06
N GLY A 81 -32.64 -32.17 3.95
CA GLY A 81 -32.96 -30.75 3.75
C GLY A 81 -31.70 -29.88 3.65
N VAL A 82 -30.73 -30.07 4.55
CA VAL A 82 -29.45 -29.33 4.52
C VAL A 82 -28.62 -29.69 3.27
N GLY A 83 -28.65 -30.95 2.84
CA GLY A 83 -27.98 -31.40 1.61
C GLY A 83 -28.53 -30.75 0.34
N ALA A 84 -29.85 -30.56 0.24
CA ALA A 84 -30.48 -29.93 -0.92
C ALA A 84 -30.20 -28.42 -0.99
N VAL A 85 -30.19 -27.70 0.14
CA VAL A 85 -29.85 -26.26 0.18
C VAL A 85 -28.38 -26.03 -0.20
N GLY A 86 -27.47 -26.93 0.19
CA GLY A 86 -26.04 -26.84 -0.13
C GLY A 86 -25.68 -27.12 -1.61
N LEU A 87 -26.52 -27.86 -2.34
CA LEU A 87 -26.29 -28.18 -3.76
C LEU A 87 -27.07 -27.26 -4.72
N PHE A 88 -28.28 -26.84 -4.38
CA PHE A 88 -29.09 -25.96 -5.23
C PHE A 88 -28.89 -24.47 -4.95
N GLY A 89 -28.40 -24.09 -3.77
CA GLY A 89 -28.10 -22.69 -3.44
C GLY A 89 -26.78 -22.17 -4.04
N ARG A 90 -25.95 -23.05 -4.61
CA ARG A 90 -24.65 -22.68 -5.22
C ARG A 90 -24.71 -22.31 -6.70
N SER A 91 -25.83 -22.49 -7.38
CA SER A 91 -25.94 -22.27 -8.83
C SER A 91 -26.68 -20.99 -9.24
N ALA A 92 -27.13 -20.15 -8.30
CA ALA A 92 -27.97 -18.99 -8.60
C ALA A 92 -27.37 -17.64 -8.15
N GLY A 93 -26.07 -17.57 -7.84
CA GLY A 93 -25.46 -16.34 -7.30
C GLY A 93 -23.99 -16.16 -7.63
N SER A 94 -23.54 -16.56 -8.82
CA SER A 94 -22.13 -16.37 -9.23
C SER A 94 -22.03 -15.89 -10.67
N ASP A 95 -22.84 -14.89 -11.00
CA ASP A 95 -22.64 -13.99 -12.14
C ASP A 95 -22.27 -12.61 -11.58
N ALA A 96 -21.10 -12.52 -10.96
CA ALA A 96 -20.41 -11.27 -10.66
C ALA A 96 -18.94 -11.49 -11.03
N GLY A 97 -18.47 -10.68 -11.96
CA GLY A 97 -17.30 -10.92 -12.80
C GLY A 97 -16.07 -11.45 -12.08
N ASN A 98 -15.61 -12.62 -12.52
CA ASN A 98 -14.24 -13.07 -12.28
C ASN A 98 -13.37 -12.61 -13.46
N ASP A 99 -13.14 -11.30 -13.54
CA ASP A 99 -12.02 -10.69 -14.29
C ASP A 99 -10.79 -10.55 -13.37
N SER A 100 -10.70 -11.35 -12.30
CA SER A 100 -9.55 -11.38 -11.39
C SER A 100 -8.47 -12.31 -11.93
N GLN A 101 -7.79 -11.90 -12.99
CA GLN A 101 -6.53 -12.52 -13.43
C GLN A 101 -5.49 -11.46 -13.82
N ALA A 102 -5.03 -10.68 -12.83
CA ALA A 102 -3.65 -10.17 -12.74
C ALA A 102 -3.37 -9.58 -11.35
N GLY A 103 -2.66 -10.32 -10.49
CA GLY A 103 -2.09 -9.82 -9.24
C GLY A 103 -2.93 -10.13 -8.00
N GLY A 104 -2.29 -10.66 -6.94
CA GLY A 104 -2.97 -11.08 -5.71
C GLY A 104 -3.84 -9.98 -5.10
N ASP A 105 -4.90 -10.35 -4.41
CA ASP A 105 -5.89 -9.45 -3.80
C ASP A 105 -5.23 -8.38 -2.92
N VAL A 106 -5.04 -7.20 -3.49
CA VAL A 106 -4.77 -5.98 -2.76
C VAL A 106 -6.06 -5.21 -2.85
N GLY A 107 -6.83 -5.23 -1.76
CA GLY A 107 -8.14 -4.58 -1.71
C GLY A 107 -8.08 -3.06 -1.97
N PRO A 108 -9.26 -2.41 -2.03
CA PRO A 108 -9.37 -0.98 -2.29
C PRO A 108 -8.47 -0.15 -1.36
N LEU A 109 -7.78 0.86 -1.91
CA LEU A 109 -6.83 1.69 -1.18
C LEU A 109 -7.56 2.76 -0.35
N PRO A 110 -7.51 2.72 0.99
CA PRO A 110 -7.98 3.84 1.79
C PRO A 110 -7.09 5.06 1.58
N LEU A 111 -7.70 6.20 1.29
CA LEU A 111 -7.01 7.48 1.24
C LEU A 111 -7.56 8.42 2.30
N VAL A 112 -6.66 9.08 3.02
CA VAL A 112 -7.04 10.18 3.90
C VAL A 112 -7.59 11.34 3.06
N SER A 113 -8.68 11.94 3.55
CA SER A 113 -9.26 13.15 2.98
C SER A 113 -8.41 14.36 3.38
N ILE A 114 -8.02 15.14 2.38
CA ILE A 114 -7.27 16.40 2.53
C ILE A 114 -8.16 17.49 1.91
N PRO A 115 -8.23 18.70 2.49
CA PRO A 115 -8.98 19.81 1.91
C PRO A 115 -8.63 20.03 0.42
N ALA A 116 -9.67 19.94 -0.41
CA ALA A 116 -9.56 20.08 -1.86
C ALA A 116 -10.75 20.90 -2.39
N PRO A 117 -10.84 22.21 -2.06
CA PRO A 117 -12.00 23.03 -2.41
C PRO A 117 -12.26 23.12 -3.92
N GLU A 118 -11.21 23.01 -4.73
CA GLU A 118 -11.29 23.12 -6.20
C GLU A 118 -11.38 21.75 -6.90
N ALA A 119 -11.57 20.65 -6.16
CA ALA A 119 -11.63 19.29 -6.71
C ALA A 119 -12.77 19.11 -7.73
N GLY A 120 -13.85 19.87 -7.59
CA GLY A 120 -14.99 19.88 -8.52
C GLY A 120 -14.79 20.73 -9.77
N SER A 121 -13.64 21.38 -9.95
CA SER A 121 -13.37 22.25 -11.09
C SER A 121 -13.27 21.49 -12.42
N ASP A 122 -13.56 22.17 -13.53
CA ASP A 122 -13.39 21.62 -14.88
C ASP A 122 -11.94 21.21 -15.16
N ALA A 123 -10.97 21.91 -14.57
CA ALA A 123 -9.55 21.59 -14.68
C ALA A 123 -9.25 20.22 -14.04
N CYS A 124 -9.73 19.98 -12.81
CA CYS A 124 -9.52 18.71 -12.13
C CYS A 124 -10.27 17.56 -12.79
N ARG A 125 -11.50 17.78 -13.22
CA ARG A 125 -12.29 16.78 -13.95
C ARG A 125 -11.61 16.38 -15.25
N GLY A 126 -11.20 17.36 -16.08
CA GLY A 126 -10.49 17.07 -17.33
C GLY A 126 -9.13 16.41 -17.12
N MET A 127 -8.42 16.72 -16.03
CA MET A 127 -7.19 16.04 -15.65
C MET A 127 -7.46 14.58 -15.27
N LEU A 128 -8.42 14.32 -14.37
CA LEU A 128 -8.74 12.97 -13.88
C LEU A 128 -9.36 12.06 -14.94
N GLU A 129 -10.11 12.61 -15.90
CA GLU A 129 -10.60 11.86 -17.06
C GLU A 129 -9.45 11.44 -17.99
N ALA A 130 -8.32 12.16 -17.97
CA ALA A 130 -7.19 11.96 -18.87
C ALA A 130 -6.02 11.17 -18.26
N VAL A 131 -6.01 10.94 -16.94
CA VAL A 131 -4.95 10.12 -16.33
C VAL A 131 -5.04 8.67 -16.81
N PRO A 132 -3.89 8.02 -17.05
CA PRO A 132 -3.88 6.68 -17.62
C PRO A 132 -4.27 5.61 -16.59
N GLU A 133 -4.68 4.45 -17.11
CA GLU A 133 -4.87 3.25 -16.28
C GLU A 133 -3.54 2.67 -15.78
N GLU A 134 -2.41 2.98 -16.44
CA GLU A 134 -1.08 2.54 -16.01
C GLU A 134 -0.06 3.69 -16.04
N LEU A 135 0.84 3.71 -15.06
CA LEU A 135 2.00 4.61 -15.04
C LEU A 135 3.30 3.82 -15.14
N THR A 136 4.18 4.20 -16.07
CA THR A 136 5.53 3.64 -16.13
C THR A 136 6.42 4.28 -15.05
N SER A 137 7.05 3.44 -14.24
CA SER A 137 7.90 3.80 -13.10
C SER A 137 9.16 2.94 -13.12
N SER A 138 10.33 3.53 -13.39
CA SER A 138 11.61 2.80 -13.44
C SER A 138 11.62 1.52 -14.31
N GLY A 139 10.81 1.48 -15.36
CA GLY A 139 10.65 0.31 -16.26
C GLY A 139 9.56 -0.68 -15.84
N GLU A 140 8.90 -0.48 -14.70
CA GLU A 140 7.72 -1.22 -14.24
C GLU A 140 6.43 -0.46 -14.58
N GLN A 141 5.34 -1.21 -14.80
CA GLN A 141 3.99 -0.66 -14.98
C GLN A 141 3.25 -0.69 -13.65
N LEU A 142 2.82 0.49 -13.19
CA LEU A 142 1.98 0.66 -12.01
C LEU A 142 0.52 0.75 -12.45
N GLU A 143 -0.24 -0.30 -12.20
CA GLU A 143 -1.69 -0.34 -12.44
C GLU A 143 -2.45 0.65 -11.59
N ARG A 144 -3.51 1.25 -12.14
CA ARG A 144 -4.42 2.11 -11.41
C ARG A 144 -5.13 1.31 -10.32
N ARG A 145 -5.28 1.93 -9.18
CA ARG A 145 -5.84 1.31 -7.99
C ARG A 145 -7.23 1.83 -7.68
N GLU A 146 -8.12 0.90 -7.36
CA GLU A 146 -9.41 1.20 -6.77
C GLU A 146 -9.22 1.88 -5.41
N LEU A 147 -9.97 2.96 -5.17
CA LEU A 147 -9.94 3.69 -3.91
C LEU A 147 -11.10 3.24 -3.02
N ALA A 148 -10.82 3.04 -1.73
CA ALA A 148 -11.85 2.67 -0.77
C ALA A 148 -12.81 3.84 -0.49
N GLU A 149 -14.06 3.51 -0.16
CA GLU A 149 -15.04 4.51 0.23
C GLU A 149 -14.79 5.08 1.64
N PRO A 150 -15.05 6.39 1.87
CA PRO A 150 -15.49 7.38 0.89
C PRO A 150 -14.33 7.83 -0.02
N VAL A 151 -14.55 7.77 -1.34
CA VAL A 151 -13.53 8.15 -2.33
C VAL A 151 -13.30 9.66 -2.26
N PRO A 152 -12.07 10.14 -2.00
CA PRO A 152 -11.78 11.57 -2.01
C PRO A 152 -12.04 12.15 -3.41
N PRO A 153 -12.63 13.35 -3.49
CA PRO A 153 -12.89 13.97 -4.78
C PRO A 153 -11.56 14.25 -5.50
N ALA A 154 -11.57 14.06 -6.81
CA ALA A 154 -10.43 14.31 -7.69
C ALA A 154 -9.10 13.65 -7.25
N ALA A 155 -9.16 12.39 -6.78
CA ALA A 155 -7.99 11.57 -6.48
C ALA A 155 -7.84 10.37 -7.43
N ALA A 156 -6.59 9.93 -7.63
CA ALA A 156 -6.25 8.68 -8.30
C ALA A 156 -4.98 8.09 -7.67
N ALA A 157 -4.80 6.78 -7.76
CA ALA A 157 -3.60 6.12 -7.27
C ALA A 157 -3.16 4.98 -8.18
N TRP A 158 -1.87 4.66 -8.17
CA TRP A 158 -1.28 3.56 -8.94
C TRP A 158 -0.32 2.75 -8.09
N GLY A 159 -0.27 1.44 -8.32
CA GLY A 159 0.64 0.52 -7.65
C GLY A 159 0.08 -0.12 -6.37
N ARG A 160 0.87 -1.04 -5.81
CA ARG A 160 0.48 -1.93 -4.69
C ARG A 160 1.02 -1.41 -3.35
N ASP A 161 2.19 -1.80 -2.90
CA ASP A 161 2.55 -1.57 -1.48
C ASP A 161 2.77 -0.09 -1.13
N ASN A 162 3.49 0.64 -1.98
CA ASN A 162 3.71 2.08 -1.87
C ASN A 162 3.14 2.75 -3.12
N PRO A 163 1.86 3.15 -3.12
CA PRO A 163 1.23 3.68 -4.31
C PRO A 163 1.67 5.11 -4.60
N VAL A 164 1.77 5.45 -5.89
CA VAL A 164 1.81 6.84 -6.34
C VAL A 164 0.40 7.40 -6.20
N VAL A 165 0.23 8.56 -5.54
CA VAL A 165 -1.09 9.14 -5.29
C VAL A 165 -1.18 10.54 -5.88
N LEU A 166 -2.18 10.75 -6.73
CA LEU A 166 -2.54 12.03 -7.32
C LEU A 166 -3.76 12.62 -6.59
N ARG A 167 -3.69 13.90 -6.26
CA ARG A 167 -4.83 14.71 -5.77
C ARG A 167 -4.89 16.02 -6.52
N CYS A 168 -6.10 16.46 -6.89
CA CYS A 168 -6.32 17.72 -7.60
C CYS A 168 -7.22 18.66 -6.81
N GLY A 169 -6.97 19.98 -6.97
CA GLY A 169 -7.83 21.01 -6.42
C GLY A 169 -7.56 21.31 -4.95
N LEU A 170 -6.34 21.05 -4.50
CA LEU A 170 -5.90 21.29 -3.13
C LEU A 170 -5.81 22.79 -2.82
N ASP A 171 -5.79 23.11 -1.53
CA ASP A 171 -5.36 24.41 -1.05
C ASP A 171 -3.91 24.69 -1.43
N ARG A 172 -3.54 25.98 -1.43
CA ARG A 172 -2.17 26.42 -1.68
C ARG A 172 -1.23 25.78 -0.65
N PRO A 173 -0.20 25.01 -1.07
CA PRO A 173 0.72 24.40 -0.13
C PRO A 173 1.47 25.48 0.66
N PRO A 174 1.59 25.37 2.00
CA PRO A 174 2.21 26.39 2.83
C PRO A 174 3.70 26.58 2.52
N GLU A 175 4.37 25.56 1.97
CA GLU A 175 5.76 25.60 1.54
C GLU A 175 5.97 26.42 0.26
N LEU A 176 4.90 26.79 -0.46
CA LEU A 176 4.98 27.67 -1.61
C LEU A 176 5.15 29.12 -1.16
N THR A 177 6.35 29.66 -1.35
CA THR A 177 6.75 31.02 -1.03
C THR A 177 7.44 31.63 -2.25
N ARG A 178 7.63 32.95 -2.26
CA ARG A 178 8.34 33.63 -3.37
C ARG A 178 9.81 33.22 -3.50
N THR A 179 10.36 32.57 -2.48
CA THR A 179 11.73 32.06 -2.43
C THR A 179 11.81 30.55 -2.64
N SER A 180 10.68 29.88 -2.89
CA SER A 180 10.67 28.43 -3.07
C SER A 180 11.33 28.05 -4.38
N SER A 181 12.19 27.02 -4.33
CA SER A 181 12.85 26.46 -5.50
C SER A 181 11.89 25.55 -6.26
N LEU A 182 11.49 25.97 -7.45
CA LEU A 182 10.61 25.20 -8.32
C LEU A 182 11.41 24.39 -9.35
N ARG A 183 10.96 23.16 -9.62
CA ARG A 183 11.54 22.26 -10.61
C ARG A 183 10.66 22.24 -11.85
N GLN A 184 11.25 22.48 -13.01
CA GLN A 184 10.54 22.39 -14.27
C GLN A 184 10.65 20.98 -14.85
N ILE A 185 9.50 20.34 -15.09
CA ILE A 185 9.39 19.01 -15.72
C ILE A 185 8.37 19.14 -16.84
N ASN A 186 8.77 18.88 -18.09
CA ASN A 186 7.93 18.98 -19.28
C ASN A 186 7.09 20.28 -19.36
N GLY A 187 7.68 21.42 -18.97
CA GLY A 187 6.99 22.72 -19.00
C GLY A 187 5.98 22.97 -17.87
N VAL A 188 5.98 22.13 -16.84
CA VAL A 188 5.21 22.30 -15.61
C VAL A 188 6.14 22.63 -14.45
N GLN A 189 5.77 23.58 -13.60
CA GLN A 189 6.55 23.94 -12.42
C GLN A 189 6.06 23.18 -11.20
N TRP A 190 6.98 22.46 -10.58
CA TRP A 190 6.74 21.63 -9.42
C TRP A 190 7.47 22.15 -8.19
N LEU A 191 6.75 22.25 -7.08
CA LEU A 191 7.33 22.39 -5.74
C LEU A 191 7.57 20.99 -5.17
N HIS A 192 8.81 20.70 -4.77
CA HIS A 192 9.17 19.44 -4.13
C HIS A 192 9.11 19.57 -2.61
N VAL A 193 8.28 18.75 -1.96
CA VAL A 193 8.14 18.69 -0.50
C VAL A 193 8.43 17.26 -0.03
N PRO A 194 9.63 16.98 0.51
CA PRO A 194 9.95 15.67 1.07
C PRO A 194 9.08 15.38 2.29
N ASP A 195 8.74 14.10 2.50
CA ASP A 195 8.11 13.64 3.74
C ASP A 195 9.21 13.25 4.73
N GLU A 196 9.23 13.89 5.89
CA GLU A 196 10.22 13.61 6.95
C GLU A 196 9.94 12.29 7.69
N SER A 197 8.74 11.72 7.51
CA SER A 197 8.26 10.53 8.21
C SER A 197 8.24 9.25 7.37
N SER A 198 8.43 9.36 6.06
CA SER A 198 8.40 8.22 5.13
C SER A 198 9.37 8.43 3.96
N PRO A 199 9.86 7.37 3.29
CA PRO A 199 10.68 7.48 2.09
C PRO A 199 9.80 7.86 0.89
N SER A 200 9.19 9.04 0.93
CA SER A 200 8.35 9.57 -0.15
C SER A 200 8.47 11.09 -0.23
N ALA A 201 8.02 11.66 -1.34
CA ALA A 201 7.92 13.10 -1.49
C ALA A 201 6.64 13.48 -2.20
N THR A 202 6.04 14.61 -1.79
CA THR A 202 4.90 15.20 -2.47
C THR A 202 5.36 16.33 -3.38
N TRP A 203 5.01 16.22 -4.65
CA TRP A 203 5.30 17.20 -5.67
C TRP A 203 4.03 17.98 -6.00
N TYR A 204 4.06 19.30 -5.86
CA TYR A 204 2.91 20.15 -6.16
C TYR A 204 3.09 20.88 -7.49
N VAL A 205 2.14 20.75 -8.41
CA VAL A 205 2.05 21.65 -9.57
C VAL A 205 1.53 23.00 -9.09
N VAL A 206 2.27 24.05 -9.39
CA VAL A 206 1.98 25.40 -8.87
C VAL A 206 1.75 26.44 -9.95
N ASP A 207 1.94 26.10 -11.23
CA ASP A 207 1.75 26.99 -12.38
C ASP A 207 0.51 26.63 -13.22
N ARG A 208 -0.52 26.07 -12.57
CA ARG A 208 -1.84 25.73 -13.15
C ARG A 208 -2.95 26.38 -12.31
N PRO A 209 -4.18 26.56 -12.84
CA PRO A 209 -5.26 27.27 -12.14
C PRO A 209 -5.69 26.62 -10.83
N VAL A 210 -5.36 25.34 -10.62
CA VAL A 210 -5.60 24.57 -9.40
C VAL A 210 -4.32 23.87 -8.98
N TYR A 211 -4.13 23.67 -7.67
CA TYR A 211 -2.98 22.94 -7.16
C TYR A 211 -3.20 21.43 -7.28
N LEU A 212 -2.22 20.75 -7.86
CA LEU A 212 -2.19 19.29 -8.05
C LEU A 212 -1.05 18.73 -7.21
N ALA A 213 -1.28 17.71 -6.41
CA ALA A 213 -0.23 17.00 -5.69
C ALA A 213 -0.03 15.59 -6.24
N LEU A 214 1.22 15.21 -6.45
CA LEU A 214 1.65 13.84 -6.73
C LEU A 214 2.58 13.38 -5.62
N THR A 215 2.11 12.48 -4.76
CA THR A 215 2.96 11.81 -3.76
C THR A 215 3.64 10.62 -4.43
N VAL A 216 4.96 10.62 -4.41
CA VAL A 216 5.83 9.67 -5.10
C VAL A 216 6.73 8.99 -4.07
N PRO A 217 6.59 7.67 -3.89
CA PRO A 217 7.53 6.89 -3.08
C PRO A 217 8.94 6.91 -3.66
N GLU A 218 9.94 6.75 -2.80
CA GLU A 218 11.32 6.54 -3.22
C GLU A 218 11.43 5.32 -4.16
N GLY A 219 12.35 5.37 -5.12
CA GLY A 219 12.55 4.29 -6.10
C GLY A 219 11.60 4.31 -7.31
N THR A 220 10.49 5.07 -7.28
CA THR A 220 9.54 5.22 -8.40
C THR A 220 10.18 5.85 -9.66
N GLY A 221 11.31 6.56 -9.48
CA GLY A 221 11.92 7.31 -10.57
C GLY A 221 11.08 8.51 -11.01
N THR A 222 11.33 9.03 -12.22
CA THR A 222 10.70 10.29 -12.70
C THR A 222 9.54 10.09 -13.66
N GLY A 223 9.27 8.85 -14.08
CA GLY A 223 8.25 8.52 -15.09
C GLY A 223 6.86 9.08 -14.77
N PRO A 224 6.31 8.85 -13.56
CA PRO A 224 5.03 9.42 -13.16
C PRO A 224 5.00 10.95 -13.23
N LEU A 225 6.04 11.63 -12.75
CA LEU A 225 6.12 13.10 -12.79
C LEU A 225 6.09 13.63 -14.23
N GLN A 226 6.82 13.01 -15.15
CA GLN A 226 6.82 13.38 -16.56
C GLN A 226 5.43 13.18 -17.18
N ARG A 227 4.81 12.02 -16.94
CA ARG A 227 3.50 11.70 -17.50
C ARG A 227 2.42 12.65 -17.02
N ILE A 228 2.37 12.91 -15.71
CA ILE A 228 1.43 13.85 -15.09
C ILE A 228 1.71 15.28 -15.58
N SER A 229 2.98 15.65 -15.80
CA SER A 229 3.32 16.96 -16.36
C SER A 229 2.77 17.16 -17.77
N ASP A 230 2.88 16.17 -18.65
CA ASP A 230 2.33 16.24 -20.01
C ASP A 230 0.81 16.45 -19.98
N LEU A 231 0.11 15.71 -19.12
CA LEU A 231 -1.33 15.83 -18.95
C LEU A 231 -1.71 17.21 -18.40
N ALA A 232 -0.99 17.70 -17.39
CA ALA A 232 -1.20 19.04 -16.86
C ALA A 232 -0.93 20.14 -17.89
N GLY A 233 0.07 19.98 -18.75
CA GLY A 233 0.33 20.89 -19.87
C GLY A 233 -0.75 20.87 -20.96
N LYS A 234 -1.37 19.72 -21.19
CA LYS A 234 -2.41 19.54 -22.21
C LYS A 234 -3.79 20.00 -21.74
N HIS A 235 -4.14 19.73 -20.49
CA HIS A 235 -5.51 19.88 -19.97
C HIS A 235 -5.71 21.14 -19.12
N MET A 236 -4.64 21.80 -18.69
CA MET A 236 -4.72 22.98 -17.84
C MET A 236 -3.90 24.13 -18.41
N LYS A 237 -4.48 25.34 -18.37
CA LYS A 237 -3.79 26.55 -18.78
C LYS A 237 -2.66 26.86 -17.81
N GLN A 238 -1.52 27.32 -18.34
CA GLN A 238 -0.45 27.80 -17.50
C GLN A 238 -0.79 29.17 -16.90
N VAL A 239 -0.46 29.37 -15.63
CA VAL A 239 -0.60 30.63 -14.89
C VAL A 239 0.67 30.91 -14.09
N SER A 240 0.85 32.14 -13.63
CA SER A 240 1.95 32.48 -12.70
C SER A 240 1.75 31.75 -11.37
N PRO A 241 2.79 31.15 -10.77
CA PRO A 241 2.71 30.55 -9.43
C PRO A 241 2.63 31.60 -8.31
N PHE A 242 2.81 32.89 -8.63
CA PHE A 242 2.85 34.03 -7.70
C PHE A 242 2.03 35.23 -8.20
#